data_AF-A0A418GKJ2-F1
#
_entry.id   AF-A0A418GKJ2-F1
#
_cell.length_a   1.000
_cell.length_b   1.000
_cell.length_c   1.000
_cell.angle_alpha   90.00
_cell.angle_beta   90.00
_cell.angle_gamma   90.00
#
_symmetry.space_group_name_H-M   'P 1'
#
loop_
_entity.id
_entity.type
_entity.pdbx_description
1 polymer ?
#
loop_
_entity_poly.entity_id
_entity_poly.type
_entity_poly.pdbx_seq_one_letter_code
_entity_poly.pdbx_strand_id
1 'polypeptide(L)'
;IPYRFSEASGAIEVPADKVHELRLRLAQQGLPKGGAVGFELLDQEKFGISQFSEQVNYQRALEGELSRTIETIGPVKGARVHLAMPKPSLFVREQKSPSASVTVNLLPGRALDEGQISAIVHLVSSAVAGLPPGNVTLVDQGGHLLTQSNTSGRDLNDAQLKYASDVEGRIQRRIEAILSPIVGNGNIHAQVTAQLDFASKEQTEEQYRPNGDESHAALRSRQLNESEQSGSGYPGGVPGALSNQPAPANNAPISTPPANQNNRQQQASTTSNSGPRSTQRNETSNYEVDRTIRHTKMNVGDVQRLSVAVVVNYKTLPDGKPLPLSN
;
A
#
# COMPACT_ATOMS: atom_id res chain seq x y z
N ILE A 1 -24.49 0.88 -64.62
CA ILE A 1 -25.69 0.12 -64.20
C ILE A 1 -26.58 1.12 -63.49
N PRO A 2 -27.83 1.34 -63.94
CA PRO A 2 -28.73 2.28 -63.28
C PRO A 2 -28.94 1.82 -61.83
N TYR A 3 -28.87 2.75 -60.90
CA TYR A 3 -29.00 2.49 -59.47
C TYR A 3 -29.97 3.49 -58.85
N ARG A 4 -30.68 3.06 -57.80
CA ARG A 4 -31.51 3.92 -56.95
C ARG A 4 -30.94 3.87 -55.54
N PHE A 5 -30.68 5.04 -54.96
CA PHE A 5 -30.26 5.15 -53.57
C PHE A 5 -31.50 5.29 -52.68
N SER A 6 -31.67 4.36 -51.74
CA SER A 6 -32.73 4.43 -50.73
C SER A 6 -32.18 5.15 -49.50
N GLU A 7 -32.54 6.43 -49.32
CA GLU A 7 -32.07 7.24 -48.16
C GLU A 7 -32.52 6.66 -46.81
N ALA A 8 -33.62 5.91 -46.77
CA ALA A 8 -34.15 5.33 -45.54
C ALA A 8 -33.37 4.10 -45.05
N SER A 9 -32.74 3.34 -45.95
CA SER A 9 -32.02 2.11 -45.60
C SER A 9 -30.53 2.15 -45.92
N GLY A 10 -30.05 3.21 -46.57
CA GLY A 10 -28.69 3.29 -47.10
C GLY A 10 -28.40 2.25 -48.19
N ALA A 11 -29.43 1.57 -48.70
CA ALA A 11 -29.28 0.51 -49.70
C ALA A 11 -29.17 1.08 -51.12
N ILE A 12 -28.26 0.51 -51.91
CA ILE A 12 -28.16 0.76 -53.35
C ILE A 12 -28.96 -0.31 -54.06
N GLU A 13 -30.12 0.06 -54.58
CA GLU A 13 -30.99 -0.83 -55.34
C GLU A 13 -30.57 -0.81 -56.82
N VAL A 14 -30.54 -1.98 -57.43
CA VAL A 14 -30.22 -2.16 -58.85
C VAL A 14 -31.23 -3.11 -59.49
N PRO A 15 -31.47 -3.00 -60.81
CA PRO A 15 -32.35 -3.92 -61.53
C PRO A 15 -31.94 -5.38 -61.32
N ALA A 16 -32.93 -6.26 -61.12
CA ALA A 16 -32.73 -7.66 -60.73
C ALA A 16 -31.85 -8.44 -61.74
N ASP A 17 -31.98 -8.12 -63.01
CA ASP A 17 -31.23 -8.65 -64.15
C ASP A 17 -29.74 -8.29 -64.12
N LYS A 18 -29.34 -7.24 -63.40
CA LYS A 18 -27.96 -6.75 -63.30
C LYS A 18 -27.25 -7.08 -61.99
N VAL A 19 -27.93 -7.75 -61.06
CA VAL A 19 -27.38 -8.07 -59.72
C VAL A 19 -26.13 -8.94 -59.80
N HIS A 20 -26.15 -10.00 -60.61
CA HIS A 20 -25.02 -10.94 -60.70
C HIS A 20 -23.79 -10.32 -61.38
N GLU A 21 -24.01 -9.59 -62.49
CA GLU A 21 -22.95 -8.86 -63.21
C GLU A 21 -22.32 -7.79 -62.31
N LEU A 22 -23.14 -7.03 -61.58
CA LEU A 22 -22.66 -6.03 -60.64
C LEU A 22 -21.91 -6.66 -59.47
N ARG A 23 -22.39 -7.77 -58.89
CA ARG A 23 -21.70 -8.46 -57.80
C ARG A 23 -20.33 -8.96 -58.23
N LEU A 24 -20.20 -9.49 -59.45
CA LEU A 24 -18.91 -9.91 -59.99
C LEU A 24 -17.96 -8.72 -60.19
N ARG A 25 -18.46 -7.57 -60.70
CA ARG A 25 -17.65 -6.35 -60.86
C ARG A 25 -17.24 -5.71 -59.53
N LEU A 26 -18.14 -5.70 -58.55
CA LEU A 26 -17.83 -5.20 -57.20
C LEU A 26 -16.81 -6.09 -56.51
N ALA A 27 -16.92 -7.41 -56.66
CA ALA A 27 -15.93 -8.37 -56.16
C ALA A 27 -14.57 -8.20 -56.85
N GLN A 28 -14.53 -7.94 -58.18
CA GLN A 28 -13.30 -7.61 -58.91
C GLN A 28 -12.63 -6.33 -58.39
N GLN A 29 -13.41 -5.39 -57.85
CA GLN A 29 -12.93 -4.14 -57.25
C GLN A 29 -12.66 -4.26 -55.74
N GLY A 30 -12.84 -5.45 -55.15
CA GLY A 30 -12.62 -5.68 -53.72
C GLY A 30 -13.61 -4.96 -52.80
N LEU A 31 -14.83 -4.69 -53.29
CA LEU A 31 -15.98 -4.20 -52.52
C LEU A 31 -16.88 -5.41 -52.23
N PRO A 32 -17.45 -5.59 -51.03
CA PRO A 32 -17.62 -4.63 -49.94
C PRO A 32 -16.40 -4.54 -49.02
N LYS A 33 -15.88 -3.33 -48.80
CA LYS A 33 -14.81 -3.06 -47.82
C LYS A 33 -15.35 -2.87 -46.38
N GLY A 34 -16.54 -3.41 -46.10
CA GLY A 34 -17.31 -3.05 -44.91
C GLY A 34 -17.11 -4.03 -43.77
N GLY A 35 -16.41 -3.59 -42.72
CA GLY A 35 -16.30 -4.25 -41.43
C GLY A 35 -14.88 -4.76 -41.14
N ALA A 36 -14.35 -4.43 -39.96
CA ALA A 36 -13.22 -5.17 -39.41
C ALA A 36 -13.66 -6.63 -39.27
N VAL A 37 -12.95 -7.54 -39.95
CA VAL A 37 -13.22 -8.99 -39.88
C VAL A 37 -12.89 -9.45 -38.46
N GLY A 38 -13.89 -10.00 -37.76
CA GLY A 38 -13.76 -10.47 -36.38
C GLY A 38 -13.47 -11.97 -36.33
N PHE A 39 -14.12 -12.68 -35.41
CA PHE A 39 -13.99 -14.15 -35.33
C PHE A 39 -14.57 -14.90 -36.54
N GLU A 40 -15.29 -14.23 -37.43
CA GLU A 40 -15.81 -14.84 -38.67
C GLU A 40 -14.69 -15.37 -39.60
N LEU A 41 -13.45 -14.90 -39.41
CA LEU A 41 -12.29 -15.41 -40.14
C LEU A 41 -11.94 -16.86 -39.76
N LEU A 42 -12.27 -17.29 -38.54
CA LEU A 42 -12.00 -18.65 -38.04
C LEU A 42 -13.01 -19.67 -38.60
N ASP A 43 -14.22 -19.24 -38.94
CA ASP A 43 -15.26 -20.11 -39.49
C ASP A 43 -14.93 -20.61 -40.92
N GLN A 44 -14.02 -19.93 -41.61
CA GLN A 44 -13.61 -20.24 -42.99
C GLN A 44 -12.31 -21.04 -43.07
N GLU A 45 -11.83 -21.61 -41.96
CA GLU A 45 -10.57 -22.34 -41.95
C GLU A 45 -10.59 -23.59 -42.82
N LYS A 46 -9.62 -23.68 -43.73
CA LYS A 46 -9.41 -24.85 -44.59
C LYS A 46 -8.64 -25.91 -43.78
N PHE A 47 -9.03 -27.17 -43.90
CA PHE A 47 -8.28 -28.28 -43.29
C PHE A 47 -6.80 -28.25 -43.74
N GLY A 48 -5.87 -28.34 -42.78
CA GLY A 48 -4.42 -28.40 -43.03
C GLY A 48 -3.62 -27.11 -42.83
N ILE A 49 -4.16 -26.10 -42.13
CA ILE A 49 -3.40 -24.88 -41.79
C ILE A 49 -2.27 -25.15 -40.80
N SER A 50 -1.21 -24.32 -40.88
CA SER A 50 -0.12 -24.32 -39.90
C SER A 50 -0.55 -23.62 -38.60
N GLN A 51 0.02 -24.03 -37.46
CA GLN A 51 -0.13 -23.33 -36.18
C GLN A 51 0.21 -21.83 -36.28
N PHE A 52 1.18 -21.47 -37.14
CA PHE A 52 1.50 -20.06 -37.35
C PHE A 52 0.37 -19.29 -38.04
N SER A 53 -0.28 -19.88 -39.05
CA SER A 53 -1.42 -19.26 -39.71
C SER A 53 -2.64 -19.17 -38.79
N GLU A 54 -2.90 -20.19 -37.97
CA GLU A 54 -3.95 -20.18 -36.95
C GLU A 54 -3.73 -19.03 -35.96
N GLN A 55 -2.51 -18.87 -35.44
CA GLN A 55 -2.18 -17.77 -34.52
C GLN A 55 -2.34 -16.38 -35.16
N VAL A 56 -1.96 -16.22 -36.43
CA VAL A 56 -2.14 -14.95 -37.16
C VAL A 56 -3.63 -14.67 -37.41
N ASN A 57 -4.42 -15.69 -37.76
CA ASN A 57 -5.87 -15.53 -37.94
C ASN A 57 -6.55 -15.18 -36.63
N TYR A 58 -6.20 -15.88 -35.54
CA TYR A 58 -6.69 -15.58 -34.19
C TYR A 58 -6.35 -14.14 -33.77
N GLN A 59 -5.12 -13.68 -34.02
CA GLN A 59 -4.73 -12.30 -33.73
C GLN A 59 -5.58 -11.30 -34.52
N ARG A 60 -5.78 -11.51 -35.84
CA ARG A 60 -6.60 -10.60 -36.67
C ARG A 60 -8.05 -10.58 -36.23
N ALA A 61 -8.60 -11.74 -35.86
CA ALA A 61 -9.94 -11.85 -35.35
C ALA A 61 -10.11 -11.07 -34.04
N LEU A 62 -9.17 -11.23 -33.11
CA LEU A 62 -9.16 -10.50 -31.85
C LEU A 62 -9.04 -8.98 -32.05
N GLU A 63 -8.16 -8.53 -32.95
CA GLU A 63 -8.04 -7.12 -33.36
C GLU A 63 -9.38 -6.57 -33.90
N GLY A 64 -10.08 -7.35 -34.72
CA GLY A 64 -11.37 -6.99 -35.29
C GLY A 64 -12.49 -6.88 -34.25
N GLU A 65 -12.60 -7.86 -33.34
CA GLU A 65 -13.61 -7.83 -32.27
C GLU A 65 -13.37 -6.71 -31.26
N LEU A 66 -12.11 -6.45 -30.90
CA LEU A 66 -11.76 -5.33 -30.03
C LEU A 66 -12.13 -4.00 -30.69
N SER A 67 -11.87 -3.86 -31.99
CA SER A 67 -12.25 -2.66 -32.74
C SER A 67 -13.77 -2.46 -32.71
N ARG A 68 -14.57 -3.50 -32.98
CA ARG A 68 -16.05 -3.43 -32.91
C ARG A 68 -16.56 -3.09 -31.51
N THR A 69 -15.95 -3.67 -30.48
CA THR A 69 -16.34 -3.41 -29.09
C THR A 69 -16.07 -1.96 -28.71
N ILE A 70 -14.91 -1.41 -29.09
CA ILE A 70 -14.56 -0.01 -28.83
C ILE A 70 -15.48 0.94 -29.60
N GLU A 71 -15.92 0.58 -30.80
CA GLU A 71 -16.89 1.36 -31.59
C GLU A 71 -18.27 1.48 -30.92
N THR A 72 -18.62 0.60 -29.99
CA THR A 72 -19.87 0.74 -29.21
C THR A 72 -19.82 1.85 -28.16
N ILE A 73 -18.63 2.41 -27.89
CA ILE A 73 -18.42 3.49 -26.94
C ILE A 73 -18.87 4.81 -27.58
N GLY A 74 -19.86 5.48 -26.96
CA GLY A 74 -20.66 6.55 -27.57
C GLY A 74 -19.95 7.60 -28.47
N PRO A 75 -18.82 8.22 -28.07
CA PRO A 75 -18.15 9.22 -28.91
C PRO A 75 -17.30 8.63 -30.05
N VAL A 76 -17.12 7.32 -30.14
CA VAL A 76 -16.26 6.64 -31.13
C VAL A 76 -17.06 6.32 -32.39
N LYS A 77 -16.64 6.87 -33.53
CA LYS A 77 -17.20 6.57 -34.86
C LYS A 77 -16.57 5.33 -35.50
N GLY A 78 -15.29 5.09 -35.22
CA GLY A 78 -14.53 3.97 -35.76
C GLY A 78 -13.30 3.71 -34.91
N ALA A 79 -12.86 2.46 -34.80
CA ALA A 79 -11.65 2.11 -34.07
C ALA A 79 -10.79 1.14 -34.89
N ARG A 80 -9.48 1.22 -34.69
CA ARG A 80 -8.51 0.25 -35.21
C ARG A 80 -7.57 -0.14 -34.09
N VAL A 81 -7.45 -1.45 -33.89
CA VAL A 81 -6.57 -2.02 -32.87
C VAL A 81 -5.48 -2.83 -33.56
N HIS A 82 -4.24 -2.64 -33.12
CA HIS A 82 -3.10 -3.44 -33.53
C HIS A 82 -2.45 -4.06 -32.30
N LEU A 83 -2.34 -5.38 -32.29
CA LEU A 83 -1.70 -6.12 -31.21
C LEU A 83 -0.29 -6.53 -31.63
N ALA A 84 0.64 -6.46 -30.69
CA ALA A 84 1.98 -7.01 -30.83
C ALA A 84 2.15 -8.12 -29.78
N MET A 85 1.79 -9.34 -30.14
CA MET A 85 1.94 -10.52 -29.29
C MET A 85 3.25 -11.26 -29.62
N PRO A 86 4.18 -11.40 -28.66
CA PRO A 86 5.41 -12.13 -28.87
C PRO A 86 5.14 -13.64 -28.95
N LYS A 87 5.94 -14.35 -29.75
CA LYS A 87 5.84 -15.81 -29.87
C LYS A 87 6.36 -16.49 -28.60
N PRO A 88 5.62 -17.44 -28.01
CA PRO A 88 6.14 -18.24 -26.91
C PRO A 88 7.31 -19.09 -27.43
N SER A 89 8.46 -19.03 -26.75
CA SER A 89 9.64 -19.82 -27.07
C SER A 89 10.21 -20.40 -25.79
N LEU A 90 10.45 -21.72 -25.77
CA LEU A 90 11.06 -22.42 -24.63
C LEU A 90 12.56 -22.12 -24.49
N PHE A 91 13.15 -21.42 -25.46
CA PHE A 91 14.59 -21.14 -25.54
C PHE A 91 14.96 -19.72 -25.07
N VAL A 92 13.98 -18.88 -24.72
CA VAL A 92 14.21 -17.49 -24.32
C VAL A 92 13.93 -17.34 -22.83
N ARG A 93 14.93 -16.84 -22.09
CA ARG A 93 14.86 -16.64 -20.63
C ARG A 93 14.01 -15.42 -20.23
N GLU A 94 13.91 -14.43 -21.13
CA GLU A 94 13.09 -13.23 -20.96
C GLU A 94 12.01 -13.13 -22.05
N GLN A 95 10.76 -13.34 -21.66
CA GLN A 95 9.63 -13.16 -22.55
C GLN A 95 9.29 -11.67 -22.66
N LYS A 96 9.30 -11.11 -23.87
CA LYS A 96 8.82 -9.74 -24.09
C LYS A 96 7.36 -9.64 -23.68
N SER A 97 6.97 -8.53 -23.06
CA SER A 97 5.55 -8.25 -22.78
C SER A 97 4.82 -7.91 -24.09
N PRO A 98 3.56 -8.33 -24.26
CA PRO A 98 2.70 -7.82 -25.32
C PRO A 98 2.55 -6.30 -25.25
N SER A 99 2.24 -5.70 -26.40
CA SER A 99 1.83 -4.29 -26.50
C SER A 99 0.66 -4.13 -27.47
N ALA A 100 -0.06 -3.02 -27.35
CA ALA A 100 -1.18 -2.72 -28.24
C ALA A 100 -1.20 -1.23 -28.61
N SER A 101 -1.59 -0.94 -29.85
CA SER A 101 -1.86 0.41 -30.33
C SER A 101 -3.30 0.51 -30.80
N VAL A 102 -4.01 1.50 -30.28
CA VAL A 102 -5.42 1.75 -30.59
C VAL A 102 -5.51 3.13 -31.22
N THR A 103 -6.05 3.19 -32.43
CA THR A 103 -6.43 4.44 -33.09
C THR A 103 -7.93 4.57 -33.07
N VAL A 104 -8.43 5.67 -32.52
CA VAL A 104 -9.86 5.98 -32.48
C VAL A 104 -10.17 7.13 -33.41
N ASN A 105 -11.28 6.99 -34.12
CA ASN A 105 -11.91 8.06 -34.88
C ASN A 105 -13.15 8.49 -34.11
N LEU A 106 -13.16 9.72 -33.61
CA LEU A 106 -14.24 10.31 -32.84
C LEU A 106 -15.28 10.97 -33.74
N LEU A 107 -16.48 11.13 -33.21
CA LEU A 107 -17.51 11.96 -33.82
C LEU A 107 -17.09 13.44 -33.83
N PRO A 108 -17.47 14.23 -34.86
CA PRO A 108 -17.10 15.65 -34.93
C PRO A 108 -17.51 16.43 -33.68
N GLY A 109 -16.56 17.18 -33.10
CA GLY A 109 -16.80 17.99 -31.90
C GLY A 109 -16.90 17.20 -30.58
N ARG A 110 -16.64 15.89 -30.59
CA ARG A 110 -16.54 15.06 -29.39
C ARG A 110 -15.08 14.82 -29.02
N ALA A 111 -14.82 14.68 -27.73
CA ALA A 111 -13.56 14.21 -27.16
C ALA A 111 -13.87 13.05 -26.20
N LEU A 112 -12.90 12.16 -26.01
CA LEU A 112 -12.96 11.15 -24.94
C LEU A 112 -12.60 11.81 -23.62
N ASP A 113 -13.33 11.46 -22.56
CA ASP A 113 -12.92 11.78 -21.20
C ASP A 113 -11.88 10.77 -20.69
N GLU A 114 -11.19 11.11 -19.62
CA GLU A 114 -10.15 10.25 -19.04
C GLU A 114 -10.72 8.92 -18.51
N GLY A 115 -11.97 8.94 -18.06
CA GLY A 115 -12.73 7.75 -17.71
C GLY A 115 -12.92 6.80 -18.90
N GLN A 116 -13.34 7.29 -20.07
CA GLN A 116 -13.45 6.48 -21.28
C GLN A 116 -12.09 6.01 -21.79
N ILE A 117 -11.05 6.86 -21.72
CA ILE A 117 -9.69 6.47 -22.13
C ILE A 117 -9.21 5.29 -21.28
N SER A 118 -9.31 5.39 -19.94
CA SER A 118 -8.93 4.31 -19.03
C SER A 118 -9.78 3.05 -19.24
N ALA A 119 -11.09 3.20 -19.49
CA ALA A 119 -11.96 2.08 -19.81
C ALA A 119 -11.52 1.33 -21.07
N ILE A 120 -11.17 2.05 -22.15
CA ILE A 120 -10.65 1.46 -23.39
C ILE A 120 -9.32 0.74 -23.13
N VAL A 121 -8.41 1.38 -22.40
CA VAL A 121 -7.09 0.80 -22.06
C VAL A 121 -7.26 -0.51 -21.26
N HIS A 122 -8.11 -0.51 -20.24
CA HIS A 122 -8.38 -1.70 -19.43
C HIS A 122 -9.13 -2.79 -20.19
N LEU A 123 -10.07 -2.42 -21.08
CA LEU A 123 -10.75 -3.37 -21.96
C LEU A 123 -9.73 -4.13 -22.82
N VAL A 124 -8.82 -3.42 -23.49
CA VAL A 124 -7.79 -4.03 -24.35
C VAL A 124 -6.78 -4.83 -23.54
N SER A 125 -6.32 -4.28 -22.41
CA SER A 125 -5.37 -4.96 -21.50
C SER A 125 -5.94 -6.27 -20.96
N SER A 126 -7.21 -6.30 -20.58
CA SER A 126 -7.87 -7.51 -20.05
C SER A 126 -8.17 -8.56 -21.11
N ALA A 127 -8.36 -8.15 -22.37
CA ALA A 127 -8.61 -9.06 -23.48
C ALA A 127 -7.37 -9.83 -23.95
N VAL A 128 -6.17 -9.38 -23.58
CA VAL A 128 -4.90 -9.98 -24.03
C VAL A 128 -4.11 -10.47 -22.83
N ALA A 129 -3.82 -11.77 -22.79
CA ALA A 129 -3.06 -12.37 -21.71
C ALA A 129 -1.68 -11.72 -21.56
N GLY A 130 -1.39 -11.20 -20.37
CA GLY A 130 -0.09 -10.62 -20.03
C GLY A 130 0.17 -9.23 -20.62
N LEU A 131 -0.83 -8.55 -21.19
CA LEU A 131 -0.71 -7.16 -21.67
C LEU A 131 -0.94 -6.18 -20.50
N PRO A 132 0.09 -5.51 -19.96
CA PRO A 132 -0.13 -4.49 -18.94
C PRO A 132 -0.79 -3.24 -19.56
N PRO A 133 -1.65 -2.52 -18.81
CA PRO A 133 -2.35 -1.34 -19.33
C PRO A 133 -1.39 -0.22 -19.74
N GLY A 134 -0.21 -0.14 -19.13
CA GLY A 134 0.83 0.84 -19.49
C GLY A 134 1.45 0.63 -20.89
N ASN A 135 1.28 -0.55 -21.50
CA ASN A 135 1.76 -0.87 -22.85
C ASN A 135 0.68 -0.68 -23.92
N VAL A 136 -0.46 -0.07 -23.57
CA VAL A 136 -1.53 0.27 -24.51
C VAL A 136 -1.43 1.75 -24.85
N THR A 137 -1.22 2.07 -26.13
CA THR A 137 -1.20 3.46 -26.60
C THR A 137 -2.50 3.79 -27.32
N LEU A 138 -3.19 4.85 -26.91
CA LEU A 138 -4.42 5.34 -27.53
C LEU A 138 -4.15 6.66 -28.25
N VAL A 139 -4.50 6.72 -29.53
CA VAL A 139 -4.28 7.89 -30.39
C VAL A 139 -5.58 8.29 -31.09
N ASP A 140 -5.84 9.59 -31.17
CA ASP A 140 -6.98 10.18 -31.89
C ASP A 140 -6.71 10.36 -33.39
N GLN A 141 -7.75 10.57 -34.21
CA GLN A 141 -7.60 10.83 -35.66
C GLN A 141 -6.70 12.04 -35.99
N GLY A 142 -6.54 12.99 -35.06
CA GLY A 142 -5.66 14.15 -35.20
C GLY A 142 -4.19 13.87 -34.90
N GLY A 143 -3.82 12.63 -34.54
CA GLY A 143 -2.47 12.27 -34.11
C GLY A 143 -2.15 12.64 -32.65
N HIS A 144 -3.16 13.05 -31.88
CA HIS A 144 -3.00 13.33 -30.45
C HIS A 144 -2.93 12.01 -29.66
N LEU A 145 -1.85 11.84 -28.90
CA LEU A 145 -1.74 10.75 -27.94
C LEU A 145 -2.65 11.05 -26.75
N LEU A 146 -3.67 10.21 -26.54
CA LEU A 146 -4.65 10.33 -25.46
C LEU A 146 -4.22 9.60 -24.19
N THR A 147 -3.42 8.54 -24.33
CA THR A 147 -2.80 7.86 -23.20
C THR A 147 -1.55 8.59 -22.77
N GLN A 148 -1.51 9.10 -21.54
CA GLN A 148 -0.24 9.46 -20.93
C GLN A 148 0.42 8.16 -20.46
N SER A 149 1.34 7.63 -21.26
CA SER A 149 2.10 6.44 -20.87
C SER A 149 3.03 6.86 -19.75
N ASN A 150 2.78 6.33 -18.55
CA ASN A 150 3.60 6.31 -17.34
C ASN A 150 5.01 6.92 -17.54
N THR A 151 5.09 8.24 -17.67
CA THR A 151 6.36 8.92 -17.47
C THR A 151 6.45 8.96 -15.95
N SER A 152 7.20 8.02 -15.39
CA SER A 152 7.11 7.53 -14.00
C SER A 152 7.22 8.58 -12.88
N GLY A 153 7.31 9.87 -13.19
CA GLY A 153 7.27 10.99 -12.26
C GLY A 153 6.15 12.02 -12.47
N ARG A 154 5.38 12.01 -13.56
CA ARG A 154 4.36 13.06 -13.82
C ARG A 154 2.93 12.63 -13.47
N ASP A 155 2.53 11.39 -13.79
CA ASP A 155 1.18 10.89 -13.49
C ASP A 155 0.90 10.78 -11.97
N LEU A 156 1.92 10.43 -11.18
CA LEU A 156 1.80 10.43 -9.71
C LEU A 156 1.46 11.82 -9.17
N ASN A 157 1.94 12.88 -9.81
CA ASN A 157 1.71 14.26 -9.39
C ASN A 157 0.29 14.72 -9.78
N ASP A 158 -0.19 14.33 -10.96
CA ASP A 158 -1.55 14.64 -11.40
C ASP A 158 -2.61 13.89 -10.59
N ALA A 159 -2.36 12.62 -10.24
CA ALA A 159 -3.23 11.86 -9.34
C ALA A 159 -3.29 12.47 -7.94
N GLN A 160 -2.14 12.94 -7.42
CA GLN A 160 -2.06 13.67 -6.14
C GLN A 160 -2.86 14.99 -6.20
N LEU A 161 -2.76 15.75 -7.30
CA LEU A 161 -3.49 17.00 -7.49
C LEU A 161 -5.00 16.78 -7.60
N LYS A 162 -5.44 15.73 -8.31
CA LYS A 162 -6.86 15.34 -8.38
C LYS A 162 -7.39 14.95 -7.00
N TYR A 163 -6.63 14.15 -6.25
CA TYR A 163 -7.02 13.77 -4.89
C TYR A 163 -7.11 14.98 -3.96
N ALA A 164 -6.18 15.94 -4.07
CA ALA A 164 -6.26 17.21 -3.35
C ALA A 164 -7.52 18.00 -3.70
N SER A 165 -7.80 18.15 -4.99
CA SER A 165 -9.00 18.84 -5.49
C SER A 165 -10.29 18.17 -5.03
N ASP A 166 -10.33 16.83 -4.97
CA ASP A 166 -11.47 16.06 -4.48
C ASP A 166 -11.71 16.28 -2.98
N VAL A 167 -10.64 16.28 -2.17
CA VAL A 167 -10.71 16.56 -0.72
C VAL A 167 -11.20 18.00 -0.49
N GLU A 168 -10.62 18.97 -1.19
CA GLU A 168 -11.01 20.38 -1.13
C GLU A 168 -12.48 20.56 -1.53
N GLY A 169 -12.90 19.99 -2.66
CA GLY A 169 -14.27 20.06 -3.16
C GLY A 169 -15.29 19.35 -2.26
N ARG A 170 -14.90 18.30 -1.52
CA ARG A 170 -15.77 17.68 -0.50
C ARG A 170 -15.96 18.60 0.71
N ILE A 171 -14.89 19.24 1.19
CA ILE A 171 -14.96 20.14 2.35
C ILE A 171 -15.71 21.42 1.99
N GLN A 172 -15.44 22.00 0.81
CA GLN A 172 -16.17 23.16 0.30
C GLN A 172 -17.68 22.92 0.27
N ARG A 173 -18.12 21.83 -0.38
CA ARG A 173 -19.55 21.47 -0.43
C ARG A 173 -20.16 21.26 0.94
N ARG A 174 -19.39 20.71 1.90
CA ARG A 174 -19.85 20.53 3.28
C ARG A 174 -20.05 21.88 4.00
N ILE A 175 -19.14 22.83 3.82
CA ILE A 175 -19.25 24.18 4.40
C ILE A 175 -20.48 24.90 3.82
N GLU A 176 -20.60 24.89 2.48
CA GLU A 176 -21.73 25.50 1.78
C GLU A 176 -23.05 24.87 2.24
N ALA A 177 -23.14 23.53 2.34
CA ALA A 177 -24.36 22.84 2.76
C ALA A 177 -24.79 23.18 4.20
N ILE A 178 -23.85 23.37 5.13
CA ILE A 178 -24.15 23.69 6.53
C ILE A 178 -24.62 25.16 6.67
N LEU A 179 -24.00 26.07 5.93
CA LEU A 179 -24.25 27.50 6.07
C LEU A 179 -25.36 28.02 5.16
N SER A 180 -25.64 27.34 4.02
CA SER A 180 -26.69 27.74 3.07
C SER A 180 -28.07 27.96 3.71
N PRO A 181 -28.56 27.12 4.65
CA PRO A 181 -29.85 27.36 5.31
C PRO A 181 -29.89 28.64 6.16
N ILE A 182 -28.75 29.14 6.63
CA ILE A 182 -28.67 30.30 7.53
C ILE A 182 -28.60 31.61 6.73
N VAL A 183 -27.83 31.62 5.64
CA VAL A 183 -27.51 32.83 4.87
C VAL A 183 -28.25 32.92 3.54
N GLY A 184 -28.90 31.84 3.11
CA GLY A 184 -29.60 31.73 1.83
C GLY A 184 -28.71 31.16 0.73
N ASN A 185 -29.34 30.50 -0.24
CA ASN A 185 -28.63 29.86 -1.36
C ASN A 185 -27.92 30.92 -2.22
N GLY A 186 -26.64 30.72 -2.50
CA GLY A 186 -25.82 31.66 -3.31
C GLY A 186 -25.27 32.88 -2.57
N ASN A 187 -25.56 33.05 -1.27
CA ASN A 187 -25.00 34.13 -0.44
C ASN A 187 -23.71 33.72 0.29
N ILE A 188 -23.13 32.57 -0.05
CA ILE A 188 -21.91 32.05 0.54
C ILE A 188 -20.99 31.52 -0.54
N HIS A 189 -19.71 31.84 -0.39
CA HIS A 189 -18.64 31.16 -1.12
C HIS A 189 -17.55 30.74 -0.13
N ALA A 190 -17.13 29.48 -0.23
CA ALA A 190 -16.03 28.94 0.56
C ALA A 190 -14.93 28.48 -0.39
N GLN A 191 -13.68 28.86 -0.10
CA GLN A 191 -12.50 28.33 -0.75
C GLN A 191 -11.70 27.54 0.28
N VAL A 192 -11.30 26.32 -0.09
CA VAL A 192 -10.52 25.44 0.77
C VAL A 192 -9.22 25.10 0.07
N THR A 193 -8.13 25.14 0.80
CA THR A 193 -6.84 24.63 0.34
C THR A 193 -6.34 23.60 1.34
N ALA A 194 -6.05 22.39 0.86
CA ALA A 194 -5.58 21.27 1.67
C ALA A 194 -4.12 20.95 1.35
N GLN A 195 -3.27 20.97 2.39
CA GLN A 195 -1.93 20.42 2.32
C GLN A 195 -1.99 18.95 2.74
N LEU A 196 -1.71 18.07 1.80
CA LEU A 196 -1.73 16.61 1.97
C LEU A 196 -0.30 16.08 2.05
N ASP A 197 -0.06 15.13 2.95
CA ASP A 197 1.21 14.40 3.03
C ASP A 197 1.14 13.13 2.18
N PHE A 198 1.85 13.12 1.06
CA PHE A 198 1.96 11.96 0.16
C PHE A 198 3.23 11.14 0.40
N ALA A 199 3.99 11.40 1.47
CA ALA A 199 5.19 10.63 1.78
C ALA A 199 4.81 9.22 2.26
N SER A 200 5.34 8.20 1.58
CA SER A 200 5.29 6.81 2.07
C SER A 200 6.22 6.67 3.26
N LYS A 201 5.66 6.61 4.47
CA LYS A 201 6.39 6.45 5.73
C LYS A 201 6.12 5.07 6.34
N GLU A 202 7.17 4.31 6.53
CA GLU A 202 7.15 3.06 7.29
C GLU A 202 7.97 3.24 8.57
N GLN A 203 7.38 2.86 9.71
CA GLN A 203 7.99 2.96 11.01
C GLN A 203 7.96 1.59 11.69
N THR A 204 9.13 1.09 12.08
CA THR A 204 9.25 -0.11 12.90
C THR A 204 9.75 0.31 14.27
N GLU A 205 8.91 0.16 15.28
CA GLU A 205 9.28 0.35 16.67
C GLU A 205 9.52 -1.00 17.33
N GLU A 206 10.65 -1.12 18.01
CA GLU A 206 10.99 -2.28 18.81
C GLU A 206 11.13 -1.83 20.26
N GLN A 207 10.18 -2.25 21.09
CA GLN A 207 10.15 -1.88 22.50
C GLN A 207 10.41 -3.10 23.38
N TYR A 208 11.34 -2.92 24.30
CA TYR A 208 11.69 -3.89 25.33
C TYR A 208 11.13 -3.42 26.67
N ARG A 209 10.46 -4.32 27.40
CA ARG A 209 10.02 -3.98 28.76
C ARG A 209 11.22 -4.06 29.71
N PRO A 210 11.39 -3.08 30.60
CA PRO A 210 12.49 -3.11 31.57
C PRO A 210 12.29 -4.29 32.54
N ASN A 211 13.32 -5.10 32.70
CA ASN A 211 13.36 -6.27 33.59
C ASN A 211 14.24 -6.04 34.83
N GLY A 212 14.40 -4.78 35.25
CA GLY A 212 15.25 -4.40 36.38
C GLY A 212 14.67 -4.74 37.75
N ASP A 213 13.36 -5.01 37.82
CA ASP A 213 12.70 -5.51 39.02
C ASP A 213 12.60 -7.04 38.94
N GLU A 214 13.15 -7.75 39.94
CA GLU A 214 13.16 -9.21 39.99
C GLU A 214 11.75 -9.82 39.92
N SER A 215 10.72 -9.08 40.34
CA SER A 215 9.33 -9.54 40.27
C SER A 215 8.73 -9.52 38.85
N HIS A 216 9.30 -8.71 37.95
CA HIS A 216 8.88 -8.55 36.56
C HIS A 216 9.88 -9.15 35.56
N ALA A 217 10.99 -9.70 36.03
CA ALA A 217 12.03 -10.27 35.20
C ALA A 217 11.71 -11.72 34.81
N ALA A 218 11.64 -12.00 33.51
CA ALA A 218 11.48 -13.36 33.01
C ALA A 218 12.85 -14.07 32.96
N LEU A 219 13.23 -14.70 34.08
CA LEU A 219 14.47 -15.44 34.19
C LEU A 219 14.43 -16.74 33.37
N ARG A 220 15.37 -16.89 32.44
CA ARG A 220 15.55 -18.10 31.63
C ARG A 220 16.44 -19.15 32.28
N SER A 221 17.56 -18.71 32.86
CA SER A 221 18.48 -19.59 33.57
C SER A 221 19.27 -18.79 34.60
N ARG A 222 19.51 -19.37 35.78
CA ARG A 222 20.34 -18.78 36.83
C ARG A 222 21.35 -19.80 37.32
N GLN A 223 22.62 -19.43 37.32
CA GLN A 223 23.71 -20.17 37.93
C GLN A 223 24.25 -19.37 39.11
N LEU A 224 24.15 -19.94 40.31
CA LEU A 224 24.65 -19.35 41.55
C LEU A 224 25.74 -20.27 42.12
N ASN A 225 26.98 -19.81 42.15
CA ASN A 225 28.10 -20.49 42.80
C ASN A 225 28.47 -19.71 44.06
N GLU A 226 28.15 -20.27 45.23
CA GLU A 226 28.45 -19.69 46.53
C GLU A 226 29.50 -20.56 47.24
N SER A 227 30.59 -19.93 47.67
CA SER A 227 31.66 -20.56 48.43
C SER A 227 31.89 -19.75 49.69
N GLU A 228 31.71 -20.40 50.83
CA GLU A 228 32.02 -19.82 52.14
C GLU A 228 33.11 -20.67 52.81
N GLN A 229 34.25 -20.05 53.05
CA GLN A 229 35.34 -20.63 53.82
C GLN A 229 35.44 -19.90 55.15
N SER A 230 34.83 -20.50 56.18
CA SER A 230 35.01 -20.06 57.56
C SER A 230 36.20 -20.82 58.17
N GLY A 231 37.30 -20.13 58.45
CA GLY A 231 38.43 -20.72 59.15
C GLY A 231 38.05 -21.12 60.57
N SER A 232 38.06 -22.42 60.89
CA SER A 232 38.07 -22.89 62.28
C SER A 232 39.41 -22.52 62.90
N GLY A 233 39.40 -21.88 64.07
CA GLY A 233 40.63 -21.55 64.81
C GLY A 233 41.50 -22.80 64.99
N TYR A 234 42.78 -22.70 64.62
CA TYR A 234 43.76 -23.77 64.77
C TYR A 234 43.87 -24.23 66.24
N PRO A 235 43.83 -25.55 66.55
CA PRO A 235 44.24 -26.04 67.87
C PRO A 235 45.77 -25.91 68.00
N GLY A 236 46.22 -24.87 68.69
CA GLY A 236 47.62 -24.61 68.98
C GLY A 236 48.14 -25.46 70.14
N GLY A 237 48.84 -26.54 69.84
CA GLY A 237 49.69 -27.26 70.79
C GLY A 237 51.10 -27.38 70.23
N VAL A 238 52.11 -26.91 70.98
CA VAL A 238 53.53 -26.99 70.59
C VAL A 238 54.04 -28.45 70.70
N PRO A 239 54.69 -29.01 69.67
CA PRO A 239 55.27 -30.35 69.75
C PRO A 239 56.41 -30.41 70.79
N GLY A 240 56.31 -31.31 71.78
CA GLY A 240 57.45 -31.66 72.66
C GLY A 240 57.33 -31.41 74.16
N ALA A 241 56.14 -31.26 74.74
CA ALA A 241 55.98 -31.20 76.20
C ALA A 241 55.40 -32.51 76.77
N LEU A 242 56.04 -33.01 77.85
CA LEU A 242 55.73 -34.28 78.53
C LEU A 242 54.31 -34.26 79.13
N SER A 243 53.44 -35.12 78.59
CA SER A 243 52.10 -35.40 79.12
C SER A 243 52.17 -36.31 80.34
N ASN A 244 52.28 -35.74 81.54
CA ASN A 244 51.73 -36.38 82.74
C ASN A 244 51.63 -35.38 83.91
N GLN A 245 50.47 -34.76 84.09
CA GLN A 245 50.04 -34.25 85.40
C GLN A 245 48.59 -34.68 85.65
N PRO A 246 48.27 -35.32 86.79
CA PRO A 246 46.92 -35.77 87.08
C PRO A 246 45.98 -34.59 87.40
N ALA A 247 44.72 -34.73 87.03
CA ALA A 247 43.68 -33.71 87.16
C ALA A 247 43.41 -33.30 88.62
N PRO A 248 43.38 -31.99 88.95
CA PRO A 248 42.74 -31.51 90.18
C PRO A 248 41.21 -31.53 90.06
N ALA A 249 40.57 -31.74 91.21
CA ALA A 249 39.19 -32.17 91.39
C ALA A 249 38.09 -31.18 90.93
N ASN A 250 36.98 -31.75 90.46
CA ASN A 250 35.73 -31.06 90.14
C ASN A 250 35.11 -30.40 91.38
N ASN A 251 34.91 -29.08 91.34
CA ASN A 251 33.98 -28.38 92.23
C ASN A 251 32.82 -27.81 91.41
N ALA A 252 31.61 -28.19 91.79
CA ALA A 252 30.34 -27.76 91.21
C ALA A 252 29.88 -26.39 91.77
N PRO A 253 29.03 -25.64 91.04
CA PRO A 253 28.79 -24.22 91.27
C PRO A 253 27.71 -23.96 92.32
N ILE A 254 27.85 -22.87 93.08
CA ILE A 254 26.77 -22.33 93.93
C ILE A 254 26.50 -20.88 93.54
N SER A 255 25.24 -20.64 93.19
CA SER A 255 24.61 -19.38 92.80
C SER A 255 24.29 -18.52 94.02
N THR A 256 24.56 -17.21 93.98
CA THR A 256 23.74 -16.18 94.65
C THR A 256 23.83 -14.81 93.92
N PRO A 257 22.79 -13.94 93.99
CA PRO A 257 22.56 -12.80 93.09
C PRO A 257 22.84 -11.40 93.76
N PRO A 258 22.40 -10.25 93.21
CA PRO A 258 23.20 -9.20 92.57
C PRO A 258 23.42 -7.93 93.41
N ALA A 259 24.50 -7.16 93.16
CA ALA A 259 24.66 -5.81 93.71
C ALA A 259 25.47 -4.86 92.78
N ASN A 260 24.74 -3.90 92.21
CA ASN A 260 25.00 -2.46 91.98
C ASN A 260 26.41 -1.85 91.74
N GLN A 261 26.38 -0.89 90.79
CA GLN A 261 27.15 0.37 90.62
C GLN A 261 28.33 0.44 89.63
N ASN A 262 28.02 1.12 88.51
CA ASN A 262 28.69 2.27 87.90
C ASN A 262 30.16 2.20 87.46
N ASN A 263 30.31 2.22 86.13
CA ASN A 263 31.31 2.93 85.32
C ASN A 263 32.72 3.11 85.89
N ARG A 264 33.62 2.20 85.50
CA ARG A 264 34.97 2.56 85.06
C ARG A 264 35.30 1.81 83.77
N GLN A 265 35.70 2.59 82.77
CA GLN A 265 36.31 2.10 81.54
C GLN A 265 37.60 1.35 81.86
N GLN A 266 37.72 0.10 81.42
CA GLN A 266 38.96 -0.48 80.92
C GLN A 266 38.69 -1.89 80.36
N GLN A 267 38.87 -2.00 79.05
CA GLN A 267 39.40 -3.18 78.36
C GLN A 267 38.77 -4.55 78.72
N ALA A 268 37.59 -4.85 78.18
CA ALA A 268 37.13 -6.22 78.03
C ALA A 268 37.22 -6.59 76.55
N SER A 269 38.27 -7.33 76.21
CA SER A 269 38.49 -7.95 74.92
C SER A 269 37.26 -8.76 74.54
N THR A 270 36.52 -8.29 73.53
CA THR A 270 35.51 -9.07 72.83
C THR A 270 36.23 -10.19 72.09
N THR A 271 36.41 -11.35 72.71
CA THR A 271 36.83 -12.56 72.00
C THR A 271 35.61 -13.15 71.30
N SER A 272 35.08 -12.43 70.31
CA SER A 272 34.32 -13.06 69.23
C SER A 272 35.31 -13.88 68.43
N ASN A 273 35.36 -15.19 68.68
CA ASN A 273 36.02 -16.15 67.81
C ASN A 273 35.30 -16.15 66.45
N SER A 274 35.62 -15.17 65.61
CA SER A 274 35.35 -15.19 64.18
C SER A 274 36.69 -15.41 63.51
N GLY A 275 36.95 -16.64 63.05
CA GLY A 275 38.09 -16.88 62.17
C GLY A 275 37.97 -16.08 60.87
N PRO A 276 39.03 -16.05 60.03
CA PRO A 276 38.95 -15.41 58.72
C PRO A 276 37.82 -16.07 57.91
N ARG A 277 36.82 -15.27 57.53
CA ARG A 277 35.67 -15.69 56.74
C ARG A 277 35.86 -15.16 55.32
N SER A 278 36.06 -16.07 54.37
CA SER A 278 36.12 -15.75 52.95
C SER A 278 34.81 -16.17 52.29
N THR A 279 34.09 -15.23 51.71
CA THR A 279 32.83 -15.48 51.00
C THR A 279 33.01 -15.09 49.54
N GLN A 280 32.73 -16.00 48.62
CA GLN A 280 32.69 -15.75 47.18
C GLN A 280 31.30 -16.13 46.65
N ARG A 281 30.62 -15.20 45.98
CA ARG A 281 29.29 -15.40 45.39
C ARG A 281 29.33 -14.98 43.93
N ASN A 282 29.31 -15.95 43.02
CA ASN A 282 29.26 -15.74 41.58
C ASN A 282 27.85 -16.06 41.08
N GLU A 283 27.17 -15.08 40.47
CA GLU A 283 25.82 -15.24 39.94
C GLU A 283 25.77 -14.89 38.46
N THR A 284 25.21 -15.76 37.64
CA THR A 284 24.96 -15.55 36.21
C THR A 284 23.50 -15.82 35.91
N SER A 285 22.77 -14.79 35.49
CA SER A 285 21.33 -14.85 35.20
C SER A 285 21.08 -14.46 33.75
N ASN A 286 20.48 -15.36 32.98
CA ASN A 286 20.00 -15.08 31.62
C ASN A 286 18.51 -14.76 31.70
N TYR A 287 18.09 -13.67 31.09
CA TYR A 287 16.69 -13.24 31.04
C TYR A 287 16.16 -13.35 29.62
N GLU A 288 14.89 -13.74 29.49
CA GLU A 288 14.09 -13.42 28.31
C GLU A 288 13.48 -12.03 28.53
N VAL A 289 13.45 -11.21 27.48
CA VAL A 289 12.89 -9.86 27.54
C VAL A 289 11.65 -9.79 26.67
N ASP A 290 10.57 -9.25 27.24
CA ASP A 290 9.36 -8.98 26.48
C ASP A 290 9.69 -8.00 25.35
N ARG A 291 9.58 -8.47 24.11
CA ARG A 291 9.82 -7.70 22.89
C ARG A 291 8.51 -7.45 22.18
N THR A 292 8.12 -6.18 22.08
CA THR A 292 6.99 -5.74 21.26
C THR A 292 7.51 -5.11 19.99
N ILE A 293 7.19 -5.70 18.83
CA ILE A 293 7.51 -5.15 17.51
C ILE A 293 6.24 -4.54 16.95
N ARG A 294 6.24 -3.23 16.75
CA ARG A 294 5.15 -2.49 16.10
C ARG A 294 5.61 -2.02 14.74
N HIS A 295 5.07 -2.64 13.69
CA HIS A 295 5.28 -2.18 12.32
C HIS A 295 4.06 -1.35 11.89
N THR A 296 4.28 -0.04 11.69
CA THR A 296 3.25 0.89 11.26
C THR A 296 3.60 1.41 9.87
N LYS A 297 2.73 1.13 8.91
CA LYS A 297 2.75 1.76 7.59
C LYS A 297 1.73 2.89 7.59
N MET A 298 2.20 4.12 7.47
CA MET A 298 1.31 5.29 7.45
C MET A 298 0.53 5.33 6.14
N ASN A 299 -0.72 5.78 6.21
CA ASN A 299 -1.50 6.00 5.01
C ASN A 299 -0.93 7.19 4.22
N VAL A 300 -1.00 7.08 2.90
CA VAL A 300 -0.60 8.15 1.98
C VAL A 300 -1.82 9.03 1.73
N GLY A 301 -1.65 10.36 1.80
CA GLY A 301 -2.72 11.32 1.54
C GLY A 301 -3.45 11.83 2.79
N ASP A 302 -2.83 11.77 3.96
CA ASP A 302 -3.36 12.38 5.18
C ASP A 302 -3.32 13.92 5.09
N VAL A 303 -4.33 14.57 5.70
CA VAL A 303 -4.45 16.03 5.70
C VAL A 303 -3.54 16.63 6.77
N GLN A 304 -2.44 17.25 6.37
CA GLN A 304 -1.49 17.90 7.27
C GLN A 304 -2.00 19.27 7.73
N ARG A 305 -2.60 20.05 6.81
CA ARG A 305 -3.12 21.38 7.12
C ARG A 305 -4.28 21.74 6.21
N LEU A 306 -5.31 22.36 6.78
CA LEU A 306 -6.42 22.95 6.05
C LEU A 306 -6.40 24.47 6.24
N SER A 307 -6.53 25.20 5.13
CA SER A 307 -6.79 26.64 5.14
C SER A 307 -8.15 26.87 4.49
N VAL A 308 -9.04 27.54 5.20
CA VAL A 308 -10.42 27.75 4.77
C VAL A 308 -10.71 29.25 4.82
N ALA A 309 -11.16 29.79 3.70
CA ALA A 309 -11.68 31.15 3.59
C ALA A 309 -13.17 31.08 3.27
N VAL A 310 -13.99 31.74 4.07
CA VAL A 310 -15.45 31.79 3.86
C VAL A 310 -15.86 33.25 3.76
N VAL A 311 -16.57 33.58 2.68
CA VAL A 311 -17.20 34.89 2.51
C VAL A 311 -18.71 34.71 2.53
N VAL A 312 -19.38 35.60 3.26
CA VAL A 312 -20.83 35.60 3.43
C VAL A 312 -21.36 36.96 3.02
N ASN A 313 -22.37 36.98 2.17
CA ASN A 313 -23.01 38.21 1.71
C ASN A 313 -23.89 38.81 2.82
N TYR A 314 -24.09 40.13 2.77
CA TYR A 314 -24.95 40.82 3.74
C TYR A 314 -26.41 40.43 3.53
N LYS A 315 -27.21 40.47 4.60
CA LYS A 315 -28.65 40.23 4.48
C LYS A 315 -29.30 41.42 3.77
N THR A 316 -30.10 41.15 2.74
CA THR A 316 -30.93 42.16 2.10
C THR A 316 -32.24 42.31 2.87
N LEU A 317 -32.48 43.50 3.43
CA LEU A 317 -33.80 43.82 3.96
C LEU A 317 -34.78 44.06 2.81
N PRO A 318 -36.10 43.94 3.04
CA PRO A 318 -37.13 44.31 2.06
C PRO A 318 -37.02 45.73 1.50
N ASP A 319 -36.26 46.60 2.19
CA ASP A 319 -35.97 48.00 1.82
C ASP A 319 -34.67 48.16 0.98
N GLY A 320 -34.06 47.06 0.52
CA GLY A 320 -32.88 47.07 -0.36
C GLY A 320 -31.55 47.48 0.28
N LYS A 321 -31.53 47.82 1.58
CA LYS A 321 -30.31 48.18 2.31
C LYS A 321 -29.56 46.92 2.77
N PRO A 322 -28.22 46.86 2.59
CA PRO A 322 -27.41 45.74 3.04
C PRO A 322 -27.21 45.82 4.57
N LEU A 323 -27.57 44.76 5.29
CA LEU A 323 -27.39 44.65 6.74
C LEU A 323 -26.22 43.68 7.05
N PRO A 324 -25.20 44.12 7.80
CA PRO A 324 -24.15 43.21 8.25
C PRO A 324 -24.75 42.12 9.14
N LEU A 325 -24.28 40.89 9.01
CA LEU A 325 -24.64 39.83 9.95
C LEU A 325 -24.00 40.18 11.29
N SER A 326 -24.81 40.51 12.29
CA SER A 326 -24.36 40.59 13.68
C SER A 326 -24.05 39.19 14.19
N ASN A 327 -22.96 39.05 14.95
CA ASN A 327 -22.76 37.91 15.86
C ASN A 327 -23.86 37.87 16.93
#